data_AF-A0A2N4YBK0-F1
#
_entry.id   AF-A0A2N4YBK0-F1
#
_cell.length_a   1.000
_cell.length_b   1.000
_cell.length_c   1.000
_cell.angle_alpha   90.00
_cell.angle_beta   90.00
_cell.angle_gamma   90.00
#
_symmetry.space_group_name_H-M   'P 1'
#
loop_
_entity.id
_entity.type
_entity.pdbx_description
1 polymer ?
#
loop_
_entity_poly.entity_id
_entity_poly.type
_entity_poly.pdbx_seq_one_letter_code
_entity_poly.pdbx_strand_id
1 'polypeptide(L)'
;MPHLASRRTCLLVAAMLTKPVGGVAQAATALDCLPPIPPAPVTDAATRAEYSTEIRQEFTTYFDEAQAYLRCLDAARGEVSEEINRAIRDYQSLGPEPDG
;
A
#
# COMPACT_ATOMS: atom_id res chain seq x y z
N MET A 1 -10.84 -55.55 -37.02
CA MET A 1 -9.81 -54.67 -37.61
C MET A 1 -10.54 -53.46 -38.20
N PRO A 2 -10.07 -52.20 -38.09
CA PRO A 2 -8.98 -51.68 -37.25
C PRO A 2 -9.23 -50.24 -36.68
N HIS A 3 -8.26 -49.74 -35.89
CA HIS A 3 -7.87 -48.31 -35.67
C HIS A 3 -8.87 -47.35 -34.97
N LEU A 4 -8.50 -46.41 -34.09
CA LEU A 4 -7.25 -45.96 -33.48
C LEU A 4 -7.67 -44.96 -32.38
N ALA A 5 -6.87 -44.88 -31.32
CA ALA A 5 -6.61 -43.71 -30.48
C ALA A 5 -7.59 -42.51 -30.52
N SER A 6 -8.14 -42.15 -29.35
CA SER A 6 -7.91 -40.80 -28.82
C SER A 6 -8.25 -40.74 -27.33
N ARG A 7 -7.33 -41.24 -26.52
CA ARG A 7 -7.15 -40.76 -25.14
C ARG A 7 -6.62 -39.33 -25.25
N ARG A 8 -7.49 -38.33 -25.32
CA ARG A 8 -7.21 -36.91 -25.01
C ARG A 8 -8.49 -36.10 -25.21
N THR A 9 -8.66 -35.04 -24.41
CA THR A 9 -9.74 -34.05 -24.45
C THR A 9 -10.98 -34.52 -23.68
N CYS A 10 -11.22 -34.14 -22.42
CA CYS A 10 -11.45 -32.76 -22.01
C CYS A 10 -11.17 -32.59 -20.49
N LEU A 11 -9.89 -32.49 -20.10
CA LEU A 11 -9.48 -32.03 -18.76
C LEU A 11 -9.25 -30.51 -18.81
N LEU A 12 -10.28 -29.71 -19.09
CA LEU A 12 -10.16 -28.26 -19.11
C LEU A 12 -11.48 -27.58 -18.72
N VAL A 13 -11.93 -27.74 -17.47
CA VAL A 13 -12.83 -26.76 -16.85
C VAL A 13 -12.48 -26.61 -15.37
N ALA A 14 -11.29 -26.08 -15.09
CA ALA A 14 -11.02 -25.39 -13.83
C ALA A 14 -10.68 -23.94 -14.20
N ALA A 15 -11.66 -23.25 -14.79
CA ALA A 15 -11.56 -21.82 -15.03
C ALA A 15 -11.54 -21.14 -13.65
N MET A 16 -10.36 -20.63 -13.30
CA MET A 16 -10.10 -19.85 -12.11
C MET A 16 -11.10 -18.69 -12.02
N LEU A 17 -12.02 -18.76 -11.07
CA LEU A 17 -12.85 -17.63 -10.65
C LEU A 17 -12.13 -16.89 -9.54
N THR A 18 -10.90 -16.46 -9.79
CA THR A 18 -10.26 -15.41 -8.97
C THR A 18 -10.84 -14.08 -9.41
N LYS A 19 -11.98 -13.70 -8.81
CA LYS A 19 -12.53 -12.35 -8.93
C LYS A 19 -11.44 -11.36 -8.49
N PRO A 20 -10.97 -10.45 -9.35
CA PRO A 20 -10.08 -9.39 -8.89
C PRO A 20 -10.93 -8.52 -7.96
N VAL A 21 -10.57 -8.49 -6.67
CA VAL A 21 -11.01 -7.43 -5.77
C VAL A 21 -10.33 -6.17 -6.29
N GLY A 22 -11.02 -5.46 -7.18
CA GLY A 22 -10.68 -4.09 -7.53
C GLY A 22 -10.92 -3.25 -6.29
N GLY A 23 -9.88 -3.06 -5.48
CA GLY A 23 -9.89 -2.06 -4.42
C GLY A 23 -10.15 -0.71 -5.07
N VAL A 24 -11.23 -0.05 -4.65
CA VAL A 24 -11.43 1.36 -4.96
C VAL A 24 -10.26 2.08 -4.30
N ALA A 25 -9.32 2.59 -5.08
CA ALA A 25 -8.25 3.42 -4.55
C ALA A 25 -8.91 4.72 -4.07
N GLN A 26 -9.25 4.76 -2.78
CA GLN A 26 -9.62 6.01 -2.13
C GLN A 26 -8.38 6.89 -2.19
N ALA A 27 -8.48 8.09 -2.77
CA ALA A 27 -7.36 9.04 -2.76
C ALA A 27 -6.97 9.30 -1.31
N ALA A 28 -5.79 8.83 -0.92
CA ALA A 28 -5.28 9.06 0.41
C ALA A 28 -4.81 10.51 0.50
N THR A 29 -5.29 11.25 1.50
CA THR A 29 -4.73 12.55 1.82
C THR A 29 -3.78 12.40 3.00
N ALA A 30 -2.84 13.34 3.18
CA ALA A 30 -1.95 13.32 4.34
C ALA A 30 -2.72 13.40 5.68
N LEU A 31 -3.95 13.93 5.66
CA LEU A 31 -4.85 14.01 6.82
C LEU A 31 -5.39 12.65 7.24
N ASP A 32 -5.38 11.66 6.35
CA ASP A 32 -5.82 10.29 6.62
C ASP A 32 -4.70 9.43 7.26
N CYS A 33 -3.46 9.93 7.25
CA CYS A 33 -2.31 9.21 7.78
C CYS A 33 -2.10 9.53 9.26
N LEU A 34 -2.34 8.56 10.15
CA LEU A 34 -2.12 8.72 11.58
C LEU A 34 -0.71 8.24 11.99
N PRO A 35 0.12 9.09 12.61
CA PRO A 35 1.42 8.67 13.12
C PRO A 35 1.25 7.75 14.34
N PRO A 36 2.03 6.67 14.45
CA PRO A 36 2.02 5.84 15.64
C PRO A 36 2.67 6.55 16.83
N ILE A 37 2.29 6.14 18.04
CA ILE A 37 2.86 6.67 19.28
C ILE A 37 4.05 5.79 19.67
N PRO A 38 5.26 6.36 19.84
CA PRO A 38 6.40 5.59 20.31
C PRO A 38 6.15 4.99 21.71
N PRO A 39 6.59 3.74 21.96
CA PRO A 39 6.54 3.17 23.31
C PRO A 39 7.37 4.00 24.29
N ALA A 40 6.93 4.07 25.54
CA ALA A 40 7.67 4.76 26.58
C ALA A 40 8.99 4.02 26.91
N PRO A 41 10.10 4.73 27.12
CA PRO A 41 11.36 4.08 27.46
C PRO A 41 11.30 3.45 28.86
N VAL A 42 11.66 2.17 28.95
CA VAL A 42 11.82 1.44 30.22
C VAL A 42 13.29 1.46 30.65
N THR A 43 13.62 2.33 31.60
CA THR A 43 15.01 2.56 32.04
C THR A 43 15.47 1.59 33.13
N ASP A 44 14.56 1.06 33.94
CA ASP A 44 14.86 0.10 35.00
C ASP A 44 15.29 -1.27 34.44
N ALA A 45 16.42 -1.77 34.93
CA ALA A 45 17.02 -2.99 34.42
C ALA A 45 16.27 -4.25 34.86
N ALA A 46 15.74 -4.27 36.09
CA ALA A 46 14.97 -5.41 36.60
C ALA A 46 13.66 -5.58 35.80
N THR A 47 12.94 -4.48 35.60
CA THR A 47 11.71 -4.42 34.80
C THR A 47 11.97 -4.83 33.36
N ARG A 48 13.07 -4.36 32.73
CA ARG A 48 13.42 -4.80 31.38
C ARG A 48 13.73 -6.30 31.29
N ALA A 49 14.33 -6.87 32.32
CA ALA A 49 14.66 -8.29 32.34
C ALA A 49 13.39 -9.15 32.53
N GLU A 50 12.52 -8.73 33.45
CA GLU A 50 11.27 -9.41 33.76
C GLU A 50 10.27 -9.37 32.60
N TYR A 51 10.07 -8.19 31.99
CA TYR A 51 9.07 -7.94 30.95
C TYR A 51 9.67 -7.81 29.54
N SER A 52 10.81 -8.47 29.30
CA SER A 52 11.57 -8.26 28.06
C SER A 52 10.80 -8.61 26.79
N THR A 53 9.87 -9.58 26.88
CA THR A 53 9.09 -10.07 25.75
C THR A 53 8.01 -9.07 25.37
N GLU A 54 7.26 -8.60 26.36
CA GLU A 54 6.19 -7.61 26.24
C GLU A 54 6.76 -6.29 25.71
N ILE A 55 7.88 -5.84 26.28
CA ILE A 55 8.57 -4.63 25.81
C ILE A 55 8.97 -4.80 24.34
N ARG A 56 9.61 -5.91 23.95
CA ARG A 56 9.95 -6.14 22.52
C ARG A 56 8.73 -6.15 21.62
N GLN A 57 7.61 -6.70 22.10
CA GLN A 57 6.37 -6.73 21.34
C GLN A 57 5.83 -5.33 21.10
N GLU A 58 5.79 -4.44 22.10
CA GLU A 58 5.37 -3.04 21.93
C GLU A 58 6.21 -2.31 20.88
N PHE A 59 7.53 -2.48 20.91
CA PHE A 59 8.41 -1.90 19.89
C PHE A 59 8.17 -2.47 18.51
N THR A 60 7.93 -3.78 18.39
CA THR A 60 7.62 -4.43 17.12
C THR A 60 6.31 -3.89 16.53
N THR A 61 5.26 -3.78 17.35
CA THR A 61 3.99 -3.16 16.96
C THR A 61 4.21 -1.73 16.47
N TYR A 62 4.97 -0.91 17.21
CA TYR A 62 5.29 0.45 16.78
C TYR A 62 6.00 0.50 15.42
N PHE A 63 6.94 -0.40 15.15
CA PHE A 63 7.65 -0.42 13.87
C PHE A 63 6.76 -0.84 12.71
N ASP A 64 5.83 -1.77 12.92
CA ASP A 64 4.86 -2.16 11.89
C ASP A 64 3.89 -1.03 11.58
N GLU A 65 3.40 -0.34 12.61
CA GLU A 65 2.54 0.84 12.47
C GLU A 65 3.28 2.02 11.82
N ALA A 66 4.56 2.23 12.15
CA ALA A 66 5.37 3.27 11.53
C ALA A 66 5.57 3.03 10.04
N GLN A 67 5.79 1.78 9.63
CA GLN A 67 5.85 1.44 8.21
C GLN A 67 4.49 1.62 7.52
N ALA A 68 3.38 1.33 8.20
CA ALA A 68 2.04 1.59 7.67
C ALA A 68 1.79 3.09 7.46
N TYR A 69 2.20 3.91 8.42
CA TYR A 69 2.14 5.37 8.33
C TYR A 69 2.95 5.90 7.14
N LEU A 70 4.19 5.45 6.96
CA LEU A 70 5.02 5.87 5.82
C LEU A 70 4.41 5.48 4.48
N ARG A 71 3.89 4.25 4.34
CA ARG A 71 3.17 3.84 3.12
C ARG A 71 1.96 4.71 2.83
N CYS A 72 1.23 5.14 3.87
CA CYS A 72 0.12 6.07 3.71
C CYS A 72 0.61 7.43 3.17
N LEU A 73 1.67 7.99 3.76
CA LEU A 73 2.24 9.26 3.31
C LEU A 73 2.75 9.20 1.86
N ASP A 74 3.37 8.09 1.46
CA ASP A 74 3.81 7.89 0.09
C ASP A 74 2.64 7.85 -0.90
N ALA A 75 1.53 7.22 -0.52
CA ALA A 75 0.30 7.25 -1.32
C ALA A 75 -0.25 8.67 -1.46
N ALA A 76 -0.34 9.40 -0.34
CA ALA A 76 -0.82 10.80 -0.35
C ALA A 76 0.08 11.73 -1.18
N ARG A 77 1.40 11.52 -1.12
CA ARG A 77 2.36 12.22 -1.99
C ARG A 77 2.12 11.90 -3.46
N GLY A 78 1.81 10.64 -3.79
CA GLY A 78 1.45 10.20 -5.13
C GLY A 78 0.28 11.00 -5.69
N GLU A 79 -0.82 11.05 -4.95
CA GLU A 79 -2.05 11.79 -5.32
C GLU A 79 -1.77 13.27 -5.61
N VAL A 80 -1.04 13.95 -4.73
CA VAL A 80 -0.67 15.36 -4.92
C VAL A 80 0.23 15.54 -6.14
N SER A 81 1.15 14.60 -6.39
CA SER A 81 2.03 14.64 -7.55
C SER A 81 1.25 14.51 -8.86
N GLU A 82 0.20 13.68 -8.88
CA GLU A 82 -0.68 13.58 -10.04
C GLU A 82 -1.46 14.86 -10.28
N GLU A 83 -1.96 15.50 -9.22
CA GLU A 83 -2.67 16.78 -9.31
C GLU A 83 -1.77 17.89 -9.85
N ILE A 84 -0.53 17.99 -9.35
CA ILE A 84 0.47 18.93 -9.87
C ILE A 84 0.70 18.71 -11.37
N ASN A 85 0.84 17.45 -11.79
CA ASN A 85 1.05 17.13 -13.20
C ASN A 85 -0.18 17.45 -14.06
N ARG A 86 -1.41 17.32 -13.52
CA ARG A 86 -2.63 17.78 -14.18
C ARG A 86 -2.61 19.30 -14.36
N ALA A 87 -2.37 20.04 -13.28
CA ALA A 87 -2.32 21.51 -13.31
C ALA A 87 -1.25 22.05 -14.28
N ILE A 88 -0.08 21.39 -14.37
CA ILE A 88 0.97 21.75 -15.35
C ILE A 88 0.46 21.59 -16.78
N ARG A 89 -0.21 20.48 -17.10
CA ARG A 89 -0.76 20.25 -18.45
C ARG A 89 -1.85 21.27 -18.78
N ASP A 90 -2.71 21.58 -17.82
CA ASP A 90 -3.77 22.57 -17.99
C ASP A 90 -3.17 23.95 -18.26
N TYR A 91 -2.15 24.36 -17.51
CA TYR A 91 -1.43 25.61 -17.75
C TYR A 91 -0.77 25.64 -19.13
N GLN A 92 -0.09 24.58 -19.53
CA GLN A 92 0.54 24.47 -20.85
C GLN A 92 -0.48 24.54 -22.00
N SER A 93 -1.71 24.08 -21.77
CA SER A 93 -2.78 24.11 -22.77
C SER A 93 -3.29 25.52 -23.10
N LEU A 94 -2.99 26.52 -22.25
CA LEU A 94 -3.37 27.91 -22.47
C LEU A 94 -2.64 28.53 -23.68
N GLY A 95 -1.54 27.92 -24.13
CA GLY A 95 -0.70 28.46 -25.18
C GLY A 95 0.19 29.61 -24.69
N PRO A 96 0.97 30.23 -25.59
CA PRO A 96 1.78 31.40 -25.24
C PRO A 96 0.89 32.57 -24.81
N GLU A 97 1.36 33.38 -23.86
CA GLU A 97 0.73 34.67 -23.61
C GLU A 97 0.72 35.48 -24.92
N PRO A 98 -0.39 36.13 -25.27
CA PRO A 98 -0.38 37.06 -26.40
C PRO A 98 0.61 38.18 -26.08
N ASP A 99 1.48 38.49 -27.05
CA ASP A 99 2.48 39.56 -26.91
C ASP A 99 1.81 40.83 -26.34
N GLY A 100 2.28 41.27 -25.17
CA GLY A 100 1.68 42.36 -24.38
C GLY A 100 1.62 43.71 -25.07
#